data_AF-A0AAE5CRA2-F1
#
_entry.id   AF-A0AAE5CRA2-F1
#
_cell.length_a   1.000
_cell.length_b   1.000
_cell.length_c   1.000
_cell.angle_alpha   90.00
_cell.angle_beta   90.00
_cell.angle_gamma   90.00
#
_symmetry.space_group_name_H-M   'P 1'
#
loop_
_entity.id
_entity.type
_entity.pdbx_description
1 polymer ?
#
loop_
_entity_poly.entity_id
_entity_poly.type
_entity_poly.pdbx_seq_one_letter_code
_entity_poly.pdbx_strand_id
1 'polypeptide(L)'
;MKKALLLILAAVTMLALVQPAWAQVNRSQTITLNFVGDILLASRIQELIDAEGPLAPWLGVKDLLQSADFTIGNLECAVGTTGFPMPDKQWTFRASPETLQGLRDAGVDVVSLANNHTLDFGAECLLETIEHVKNCGIIPIGAGPDEASAREPVILEKNGIRIALFATSMVIPVWEWAAEGDRPGLAVDYSMWNHNIVARIEAIRPDVDYIVVYLHWGEERTTEPEDWVLRMENVLREAGADIIIGSHPHVLRGLRFDGKSLTAFSLGNFIFATRLDSPACQIGAVLSITLSKRAIEEVVIHPTEIVWGKTFVMEGQAKQEVLATLGQLSQPFDTDVIASGQVLERVFPDVLNHWARVNVSELARLEIVRGFEDGRFLPDKPVTRAEFATTLARVISGKLELANTDVPMFQPDEFSLCEPDHWAYPYLAYLAGLSILPAHDPEWLPDEFCPRAEVCALLWKTVMRDNAANNTGENGSNGGAGDNPHEGGTITTGITDQVWSQFQNELEPLDPERQIAVLWCINESLLKGYDDGTLRLDNPVTRAEAATIILRFMNLQSRGS
;
A
#
# COMPACT_ATOMS: atom_id res chain seq x y z
N MET A 1 -47.67 -51.71 7.54
CA MET A 1 -47.28 -50.40 6.99
C MET A 1 -46.87 -49.49 8.15
N LYS A 2 -45.69 -48.86 8.06
CA LYS A 2 -44.95 -48.10 9.10
C LYS A 2 -44.17 -48.99 10.09
N LYS A 3 -42.90 -48.62 10.31
CA LYS A 3 -41.83 -49.27 11.10
C LYS A 3 -40.92 -50.27 10.38
N ALA A 4 -40.24 -49.83 9.31
CA ALA A 4 -38.99 -50.46 8.84
C ALA A 4 -38.17 -49.54 7.89
N LEU A 5 -38.21 -48.22 8.09
CA LEU A 5 -37.51 -47.27 7.20
C LEU A 5 -36.85 -46.11 7.99
N LEU A 6 -36.28 -46.43 9.16
CA LEU A 6 -35.72 -45.41 10.05
C LEU A 6 -34.51 -45.97 10.82
N LEU A 7 -33.55 -46.54 10.09
CA LEU A 7 -32.28 -47.01 10.67
C LEU A 7 -31.09 -46.99 9.67
N ILE A 8 -31.23 -46.38 8.49
CA ILE A 8 -30.13 -46.21 7.51
C ILE A 8 -29.77 -44.73 7.28
N LEU A 9 -30.39 -43.79 8.01
CA LEU A 9 -30.12 -42.34 7.88
C LEU A 9 -29.42 -41.73 9.10
N ALA A 10 -28.65 -42.52 9.85
CA ALA A 10 -27.93 -42.06 11.04
C ALA A 10 -26.42 -42.41 11.04
N ALA A 11 -25.88 -42.86 9.90
CA ALA A 11 -24.47 -43.27 9.79
C ALA A 11 -23.66 -42.49 8.73
N VAL A 12 -24.19 -41.37 8.19
CA VAL A 12 -23.54 -40.61 7.10
C VAL A 12 -23.10 -39.19 7.50
N THR A 13 -23.33 -38.73 8.72
CA THR A 13 -22.94 -37.35 9.12
C THR A 13 -22.18 -37.29 10.44
N MET A 14 -21.08 -38.04 10.54
CA MET A 14 -19.98 -37.75 11.48
C MET A 14 -18.63 -38.24 10.94
N LEU A 15 -18.31 -37.90 9.68
CA LEU A 15 -16.93 -37.52 9.40
C LEU A 15 -16.84 -36.02 9.72
N ALA A 16 -16.58 -35.73 10.99
CA ALA A 16 -15.93 -34.47 11.31
C ALA A 16 -14.62 -34.49 10.51
N LEU A 17 -14.57 -33.69 9.46
CA LEU A 17 -13.32 -33.25 8.85
C LEU A 17 -12.53 -32.62 9.99
N VAL A 18 -11.64 -33.40 10.60
CA VAL A 18 -10.47 -32.84 11.29
C VAL A 18 -9.67 -32.20 10.16
N GLN A 19 -10.04 -30.96 9.84
CA GLN A 19 -9.23 -30.09 9.03
C GLN A 19 -7.85 -30.08 9.71
N PRO A 20 -6.75 -30.42 9.03
CA PRO A 20 -5.44 -30.23 9.62
C PRO A 20 -5.35 -28.77 10.05
N ALA A 21 -4.99 -28.53 11.32
CA ALA A 21 -4.86 -27.22 11.94
C ALA A 21 -3.81 -26.30 11.28
N TRP A 22 -3.29 -26.69 10.12
CA TRP A 22 -2.28 -26.00 9.33
C TRP A 22 -2.87 -25.39 8.05
N ALA A 23 -4.16 -25.64 7.75
CA ALA A 23 -4.86 -25.09 6.58
C ALA A 23 -5.58 -23.76 6.85
N GLN A 24 -5.35 -23.15 8.03
CA GLN A 24 -5.66 -21.74 8.22
C GLN A 24 -4.47 -20.95 7.69
N VAL A 25 -4.41 -20.78 6.37
CA VAL A 25 -3.62 -19.71 5.76
C VAL A 25 -3.89 -18.47 6.59
N ASN A 26 -2.86 -17.94 7.25
CA ASN A 26 -2.93 -16.68 7.98
C ASN A 26 -3.43 -15.64 6.98
N ARG A 27 -4.74 -15.41 6.92
CA ARG A 27 -5.25 -14.14 6.40
C ARG A 27 -4.54 -13.11 7.24
N SER A 28 -3.72 -12.27 6.61
CA SER A 28 -3.08 -11.16 7.31
C SER A 28 -4.20 -10.49 8.10
N GLN A 29 -4.03 -10.48 9.41
CA GLN A 29 -4.89 -9.73 10.29
C GLN A 29 -4.64 -8.27 9.94
N THR A 30 -5.54 -7.64 9.19
CA THR A 30 -5.43 -6.24 8.79
C THR A 30 -6.25 -5.36 9.71
N ILE A 31 -5.93 -4.07 9.71
CA ILE A 31 -6.72 -3.01 10.30
C ILE A 31 -6.91 -1.90 9.26
N THR A 32 -8.10 -1.32 9.17
CA THR A 32 -8.40 -0.20 8.28
C THR A 32 -8.62 1.08 9.08
N LEU A 33 -7.90 2.14 8.72
CA LEU A 33 -8.06 3.48 9.27
C LEU A 33 -8.68 4.40 8.24
N ASN A 34 -9.64 5.21 8.64
CA ASN A 34 -10.12 6.35 7.85
C ASN A 34 -9.60 7.65 8.44
N PHE A 35 -9.12 8.54 7.58
CA PHE A 35 -8.78 9.91 7.95
C PHE A 35 -9.66 10.88 7.19
N VAL A 36 -10.17 11.88 7.89
CA VAL A 36 -10.93 12.98 7.29
C VAL A 36 -10.28 14.31 7.63
N GLY A 37 -10.60 15.34 6.86
CA GLY A 37 -10.07 16.68 7.06
C GLY A 37 -10.79 17.48 8.17
N ASP A 38 -10.87 18.79 7.98
CA ASP A 38 -11.34 19.75 8.98
C ASP A 38 -12.86 19.65 9.23
N ILE A 39 -13.24 19.54 10.50
CA ILE A 39 -14.63 19.40 10.97
C ILE A 39 -14.99 20.63 11.81
N LEU A 40 -15.90 21.45 11.31
CA LEU A 40 -16.48 22.59 12.01
C LEU A 40 -17.94 22.32 12.32
N LEU A 41 -18.27 22.20 13.61
CA LEU A 41 -19.65 21.94 14.08
C LEU A 41 -20.41 23.20 14.53
N ALA A 42 -19.75 24.36 14.47
CA ALA A 42 -20.30 25.63 14.92
C ALA A 42 -21.06 26.39 13.81
N SER A 43 -21.60 27.56 14.17
CA SER A 43 -22.23 28.50 13.23
C SER A 43 -23.35 27.83 12.41
N ARG A 44 -23.31 27.91 11.07
CA ARG A 44 -24.35 27.35 10.19
C ARG A 44 -24.47 25.83 10.26
N ILE A 45 -23.44 25.12 10.71
CA ILE A 45 -23.52 23.67 10.92
C ILE A 45 -24.31 23.35 12.19
N GLN A 46 -24.15 24.14 13.25
CA GLN A 46 -25.03 24.05 14.43
C GLN A 46 -26.48 24.31 14.02
N GLU A 47 -26.76 25.35 13.23
CA GLU A 47 -28.12 25.65 12.75
C GLU A 47 -28.73 24.48 11.96
N LEU A 48 -27.93 23.82 11.11
CA LEU A 48 -28.34 22.61 10.39
C LEU A 48 -28.64 21.45 11.35
N ILE A 49 -27.78 21.22 12.35
CA ILE A 49 -27.95 20.17 13.35
C ILE A 49 -29.20 20.42 14.20
N ASP A 50 -29.45 21.66 14.61
CA ASP A 50 -30.63 22.02 15.39
C ASP A 50 -31.93 21.80 14.60
N ALA A 51 -31.88 22.04 13.29
CA ALA A 51 -33.03 21.90 12.41
C ALA A 51 -33.32 20.44 11.98
N GLU A 52 -32.29 19.67 11.66
CA GLU A 52 -32.43 18.35 11.02
C GLU A 52 -31.91 17.18 11.87
N GLY A 53 -31.30 17.47 13.01
CA GLY A 53 -30.71 16.50 13.93
C GLY A 53 -29.20 16.33 13.74
N PRO A 54 -28.52 15.78 14.77
CA PRO A 54 -27.06 15.74 14.84
C PRO A 54 -26.39 14.95 13.71
N LEU A 55 -27.04 13.93 13.17
CA LEU A 55 -26.49 13.11 12.09
C LEU A 55 -26.59 13.76 10.70
N ALA A 56 -27.36 14.84 10.54
CA ALA A 56 -27.68 15.41 9.23
C ALA A 56 -26.45 15.78 8.37
N PRO A 57 -25.36 16.37 8.91
CA PRO A 57 -24.15 16.66 8.12
C PRO A 57 -23.45 15.42 7.55
N TRP A 58 -23.68 14.24 8.14
CA TRP A 58 -22.86 13.04 7.94
C TRP A 58 -23.52 11.95 7.10
N LEU A 59 -24.81 12.10 6.77
CA LEU A 59 -25.61 11.03 6.14
C LEU A 59 -25.00 10.48 4.84
N GLY A 60 -24.34 11.32 4.04
CA GLY A 60 -23.74 10.93 2.77
C GLY A 60 -22.37 10.24 2.88
N VAL A 61 -21.82 10.12 4.08
CA VAL A 61 -20.48 9.53 4.33
C VAL A 61 -20.46 8.49 5.45
N LYS A 62 -21.50 8.42 6.29
CA LYS A 62 -21.57 7.54 7.46
C LYS A 62 -21.16 6.09 7.15
N ASP A 63 -21.72 5.49 6.10
CA ASP A 63 -21.44 4.08 5.79
C ASP A 63 -19.96 3.84 5.46
N LEU A 64 -19.30 4.81 4.80
CA LEU A 64 -17.87 4.75 4.53
C LEU A 64 -17.06 4.88 5.83
N LEU A 65 -17.40 5.83 6.69
CA LEU A 65 -16.70 6.04 7.97
C LEU A 65 -16.82 4.79 8.88
N GLN A 66 -18.02 4.23 8.98
CA GLN A 66 -18.29 3.02 9.79
C GLN A 66 -17.69 1.73 9.22
N SER A 67 -17.20 1.75 7.98
CA SER A 67 -16.56 0.57 7.37
C SER A 67 -15.13 0.34 7.85
N ALA A 68 -14.49 1.36 8.42
CA ALA A 68 -13.15 1.26 8.99
C ALA A 68 -13.18 0.79 10.45
N ASP A 69 -12.02 0.34 10.93
CA ASP A 69 -11.84 -0.04 12.32
C ASP A 69 -11.71 1.17 13.24
N PHE A 70 -11.11 2.25 12.73
CA PHE A 70 -11.04 3.56 13.38
C PHE A 70 -11.14 4.67 12.35
N THR A 71 -11.94 5.70 12.63
CA THR A 71 -11.99 6.96 11.87
C THR A 71 -11.45 8.11 12.71
N ILE A 72 -10.55 8.90 12.11
CA ILE A 72 -9.83 10.01 12.75
C ILE A 72 -10.09 11.31 11.97
N GLY A 73 -10.38 12.41 12.65
CA GLY A 73 -10.58 13.74 12.04
C GLY A 73 -10.03 14.90 12.86
N ASN A 74 -10.05 16.12 12.31
CA ASN A 74 -9.70 17.35 13.04
C ASN A 74 -10.95 18.09 13.47
N LEU A 75 -11.22 18.17 14.79
CA LEU A 75 -12.35 18.94 15.32
C LEU A 75 -11.92 20.40 15.55
N GLU A 76 -12.22 21.24 14.56
CA GLU A 76 -11.72 22.61 14.44
C GLU A 76 -12.66 23.65 15.06
N CYS A 77 -13.12 23.38 16.27
CA CYS A 77 -13.88 24.33 17.10
C CYS A 77 -13.84 23.94 18.58
N ALA A 78 -14.12 24.91 19.44
CA ALA A 78 -14.47 24.62 20.84
C ALA A 78 -15.85 23.95 20.92
N VAL A 79 -16.04 23.05 21.87
CA VAL A 79 -17.34 22.44 22.16
C VAL A 79 -17.65 22.61 23.64
N GLY A 80 -18.65 23.41 23.97
CA GLY A 80 -18.95 23.72 25.36
C GLY A 80 -19.78 24.97 25.55
N THR A 81 -19.90 25.37 26.82
CA THR A 81 -20.76 26.46 27.27
C THR A 81 -20.01 27.53 28.07
N THR A 82 -18.78 27.23 28.50
CA THR A 82 -17.93 28.09 29.34
C THR A 82 -17.05 29.03 28.51
N GLY A 83 -16.37 29.94 29.20
CA GLY A 83 -15.42 30.87 28.61
C GLY A 83 -16.04 32.02 27.81
N PHE A 84 -15.16 32.87 27.27
CA PHE A 84 -15.51 34.04 26.46
C PHE A 84 -14.71 34.00 25.16
N PRO A 85 -15.30 34.47 24.03
CA PRO A 85 -14.59 34.49 22.76
C PRO A 85 -13.30 35.30 22.89
N MET A 86 -12.21 34.78 22.32
CA MET A 86 -10.92 35.45 22.34
C MET A 86 -11.05 36.87 21.77
N PRO A 87 -10.59 37.89 22.52
CA PRO A 87 -10.60 39.26 22.03
C PRO A 87 -9.81 39.41 20.73
N ASP A 88 -10.32 40.25 19.82
CA ASP A 88 -9.67 40.62 18.55
C ASP A 88 -9.39 39.48 17.55
N LYS A 89 -9.80 38.23 17.87
CA LYS A 89 -9.78 37.14 16.90
C LYS A 89 -10.95 37.29 15.93
N GLN A 90 -10.65 37.35 14.63
CA GLN A 90 -11.64 37.60 13.58
C GLN A 90 -12.79 36.57 13.58
N TRP A 91 -12.46 35.31 13.86
CA TRP A 91 -13.42 34.20 13.88
C TRP A 91 -13.22 33.36 15.14
N THR A 92 -14.28 33.23 15.94
CA THR A 92 -14.34 32.32 17.09
C THR A 92 -15.48 31.34 16.91
N PHE A 93 -15.22 30.04 17.06
CA PHE A 93 -16.17 28.97 16.84
C PHE A 93 -16.41 28.15 18.11
N ARG A 94 -17.66 28.12 18.56
CA ARG A 94 -18.13 27.23 19.63
C ARG A 94 -19.38 26.50 19.20
N ALA A 95 -19.34 25.18 19.27
CA ALA A 95 -20.46 24.30 19.07
C ALA A 95 -21.06 23.86 20.41
N SER A 96 -22.34 23.48 20.40
CA SER A 96 -23.00 22.91 21.57
C SER A 96 -22.60 21.42 21.72
N PRO A 97 -22.49 20.89 22.95
CA PRO A 97 -22.07 19.50 23.18
C PRO A 97 -22.88 18.44 22.43
N GLU A 98 -24.16 18.70 22.16
CA GLU A 98 -25.08 17.80 21.46
C GLU A 98 -24.65 17.53 20.01
N THR A 99 -23.86 18.42 19.41
CA THR A 99 -23.33 18.25 18.04
C THR A 99 -22.39 17.05 17.93
N LEU A 100 -21.70 16.67 19.02
CA LEU A 100 -20.77 15.53 19.06
C LEU A 100 -21.49 14.19 18.84
N GLN A 101 -22.77 14.10 19.18
CA GLN A 101 -23.55 12.87 18.95
C GLN A 101 -23.56 12.47 17.47
N GLY A 102 -23.63 13.45 16.57
CA GLY A 102 -23.60 13.21 15.13
C GLY A 102 -22.26 12.67 14.66
N LEU A 103 -21.17 13.24 15.18
CA LEU A 103 -19.81 12.83 14.89
C LEU A 103 -19.56 11.38 15.35
N ARG A 104 -20.00 11.02 16.56
CA ARG A 104 -19.97 9.65 17.08
C ARG A 104 -20.81 8.69 16.25
N ASP A 105 -22.07 9.04 15.98
CA ASP A 105 -23.00 8.16 15.26
C ASP A 105 -22.63 8.00 13.77
N ALA A 106 -21.86 8.93 13.22
CA ALA A 106 -21.24 8.82 11.91
C ALA A 106 -20.10 7.81 11.88
N GLY A 107 -19.55 7.41 13.03
CA GLY A 107 -18.44 6.46 13.14
C GLY A 107 -17.06 7.10 13.29
N VAL A 108 -16.96 8.33 13.82
CA VAL A 108 -15.68 8.94 14.18
C VAL A 108 -15.26 8.48 15.59
N ASP A 109 -14.05 7.97 15.72
CA ASP A 109 -13.53 7.38 16.96
C ASP A 109 -12.50 8.28 17.65
N VAL A 110 -11.74 9.05 16.88
CA VAL A 110 -10.67 9.94 17.39
C VAL A 110 -10.78 11.32 16.75
N VAL A 111 -10.58 12.38 17.54
CA VAL A 111 -10.46 13.74 17.02
C VAL A 111 -9.18 14.42 17.50
N SER A 112 -8.47 15.04 16.56
CA SER A 112 -7.46 16.03 16.87
C SER A 112 -8.12 17.31 17.37
N LEU A 113 -7.60 17.81 18.49
CA LEU A 113 -7.90 19.13 19.05
C LEU A 113 -6.71 20.09 18.90
N ALA A 114 -5.61 19.66 18.27
CA ALA A 114 -4.43 20.48 18.06
C ALA A 114 -4.63 21.41 16.85
N ASN A 115 -5.45 22.45 17.00
CA ASN A 115 -5.71 23.42 15.94
C ASN A 115 -5.92 24.83 16.49
N ASN A 116 -5.91 25.79 15.58
CA ASN A 116 -6.05 27.21 15.87
C ASN A 116 -7.44 27.62 16.39
N HIS A 117 -8.43 26.73 16.53
CA HIS A 117 -9.81 27.06 16.92
C HIS A 117 -10.31 26.38 18.21
N THR A 118 -9.63 25.35 18.71
CA THR A 118 -10.05 24.65 19.94
C THR A 118 -10.05 25.57 21.18
N LEU A 119 -9.15 26.55 21.24
CA LEU A 119 -9.01 27.49 22.36
C LEU A 119 -9.74 28.83 22.15
N ASP A 120 -10.65 28.91 21.18
CA ASP A 120 -11.39 30.15 20.86
C ASP A 120 -12.13 30.77 22.04
N PHE A 121 -12.48 29.96 23.04
CA PHE A 121 -13.18 30.37 24.26
C PHE A 121 -12.34 30.18 25.52
N GLY A 122 -11.02 30.04 25.37
CA GLY A 122 -10.05 29.95 26.47
C GLY A 122 -9.93 28.56 27.11
N ALA A 123 -9.02 28.45 28.08
CA ALA A 123 -8.62 27.18 28.70
C ALA A 123 -9.77 26.45 29.42
N GLU A 124 -10.72 27.18 30.01
CA GLU A 124 -11.90 26.58 30.65
C GLU A 124 -12.74 25.81 29.62
N CYS A 125 -13.02 26.42 28.47
CA CYS A 125 -13.77 25.78 27.40
C CYS A 125 -12.98 24.68 26.69
N LEU A 126 -11.64 24.78 26.62
CA LEU A 126 -10.78 23.68 26.16
C LEU A 126 -10.95 22.43 27.04
N LEU A 127 -10.88 22.58 28.36
CA LEU A 127 -11.03 21.46 29.28
C LEU A 127 -12.44 20.87 29.18
N GLU A 128 -13.46 21.73 29.09
CA GLU A 128 -14.85 21.32 28.85
C GLU A 128 -14.99 20.54 27.51
N THR A 129 -14.32 21.00 26.46
CA THR A 129 -14.30 20.33 25.13
C THR A 129 -13.70 18.93 25.25
N ILE A 130 -12.55 18.78 25.93
CA ILE A 130 -11.91 17.49 26.15
C ILE A 130 -12.85 16.53 26.90
N GLU A 131 -13.53 17.02 27.94
CA GLU A 131 -14.49 16.21 28.70
C GLU A 131 -15.71 15.81 27.87
N HIS A 132 -16.31 16.72 27.10
CA HIS A 132 -17.46 16.42 26.25
C HIS A 132 -17.12 15.39 25.16
N VAL A 133 -15.96 15.52 24.51
CA VAL A 133 -15.47 14.55 23.52
C VAL A 133 -15.31 13.17 24.16
N LYS A 134 -14.66 13.07 25.32
CA LYS A 134 -14.49 11.80 26.07
C LYS A 134 -15.83 11.20 26.48
N ASN A 135 -16.75 12.01 27.00
CA ASN A 135 -18.06 11.56 27.47
C ASN A 135 -18.96 11.07 26.33
N CYS A 136 -18.75 11.58 25.11
CA CYS A 136 -19.42 11.08 23.91
C CYS A 136 -18.83 9.73 23.42
N GLY A 137 -17.71 9.28 23.99
CA GLY A 137 -17.04 8.04 23.62
C GLY A 137 -16.05 8.19 22.46
N ILE A 138 -15.63 9.43 22.18
CA ILE A 138 -14.59 9.76 21.19
C ILE A 138 -13.30 10.06 21.94
N ILE A 139 -12.16 9.72 21.35
CA ILE A 139 -10.84 9.94 21.96
C ILE A 139 -10.29 11.29 21.48
N PRO A 140 -10.08 12.29 22.37
CA PRO A 140 -9.38 13.52 21.99
C PRO A 140 -7.85 13.30 22.04
N ILE A 141 -7.14 13.90 21.09
CA ILE A 141 -5.67 13.95 21.05
C ILE A 141 -5.18 15.38 20.78
N GLY A 142 -3.92 15.67 21.14
CA GLY A 142 -3.25 16.93 20.78
C GLY A 142 -3.65 18.14 21.63
N ALA A 143 -4.36 17.94 22.75
CA ALA A 143 -4.62 18.97 23.74
C ALA A 143 -4.85 18.33 25.12
N GLY A 144 -4.58 19.09 26.19
CA GLY A 144 -4.63 18.54 27.54
C GLY A 144 -4.66 19.60 28.64
N PRO A 145 -4.93 19.19 29.89
CA PRO A 145 -4.80 20.04 31.07
C PRO A 145 -3.36 20.45 31.39
N ASP A 146 -2.38 19.77 30.80
CA ASP A 146 -0.95 20.01 31.00
C ASP A 146 -0.16 19.58 29.75
N GLU A 147 1.12 19.93 29.73
CA GLU A 147 2.05 19.65 28.63
C GLU A 147 2.23 18.15 28.35
N ALA A 148 2.26 17.34 29.41
CA ALA A 148 2.50 15.91 29.31
C ALA A 148 1.33 15.22 28.61
N SER A 149 0.10 15.48 29.07
CA SER A 149 -1.14 14.93 28.51
C SER A 149 -1.43 15.46 27.11
N ALA A 150 -1.18 16.74 26.83
CA ALA A 150 -1.43 17.31 25.51
C ALA A 150 -0.60 16.65 24.40
N ARG A 151 0.64 16.23 24.73
CA ARG A 151 1.60 15.62 23.78
C ARG A 151 1.70 14.10 23.87
N GLU A 152 0.91 13.47 24.73
CA GLU A 152 0.90 12.02 24.86
C GLU A 152 0.19 11.37 23.66
N PRO A 153 0.81 10.38 22.98
CA PRO A 153 0.12 9.66 21.92
C PRO A 153 -0.97 8.77 22.49
N VAL A 154 -2.02 8.55 21.71
CA VAL A 154 -2.94 7.44 21.95
C VAL A 154 -2.43 6.23 21.19
N ILE A 155 -2.41 5.06 21.86
CA ILE A 155 -2.12 3.78 21.20
C ILE A 155 -3.44 3.09 20.89
N LEU A 156 -3.76 2.97 19.61
CA LEU A 156 -4.84 2.15 19.11
C LEU A 156 -4.32 0.73 18.88
N GLU A 157 -5.08 -0.28 19.28
CA GLU A 157 -4.73 -1.68 19.05
C GLU A 157 -5.94 -2.46 18.54
N LYS A 158 -5.77 -3.13 17.39
CA LYS A 158 -6.75 -4.08 16.86
C LYS A 158 -6.04 -5.17 16.09
N ASN A 159 -6.54 -6.39 16.20
CA ASN A 159 -5.99 -7.57 15.52
C ASN A 159 -4.46 -7.76 15.73
N GLY A 160 -3.94 -7.34 16.89
CA GLY A 160 -2.52 -7.41 17.25
C GLY A 160 -1.60 -6.41 16.53
N ILE A 161 -2.17 -5.39 15.88
CA ILE A 161 -1.47 -4.25 15.29
C ILE A 161 -1.63 -3.06 16.23
N ARG A 162 -0.50 -2.48 16.67
CA ARG A 162 -0.44 -1.32 17.58
C ARG A 162 -0.05 -0.07 16.81
N ILE A 163 -0.81 1.01 16.98
CA ILE A 163 -0.65 2.26 16.24
C ILE A 163 -0.58 3.42 17.24
N ALA A 164 0.57 4.10 17.32
CA ALA A 164 0.67 5.35 18.06
C ALA A 164 0.12 6.50 17.20
N LEU A 165 -0.78 7.29 17.75
CA LEU A 165 -1.39 8.44 17.09
C LEU A 165 -1.08 9.71 17.86
N PHE A 166 -0.34 10.60 17.20
CA PHE A 166 -0.03 11.94 17.68
C PHE A 166 -0.88 12.99 16.95
N ALA A 167 -1.14 14.10 17.63
CA ALA A 167 -1.63 15.31 17.00
C ALA A 167 -0.84 16.52 17.50
N THR A 168 -0.45 17.42 16.60
CA THR A 168 0.23 18.67 16.94
C THR A 168 -0.15 19.78 15.97
N SER A 169 -0.16 21.01 16.47
CA SER A 169 -0.44 22.21 15.69
C SER A 169 0.84 22.97 15.39
N MET A 170 0.93 23.51 14.18
CA MET A 170 1.97 24.48 13.79
C MET A 170 1.36 25.83 13.44
N VAL A 171 0.08 26.03 13.75
CA VAL A 171 -0.68 27.25 13.49
C VAL A 171 -1.52 27.56 14.72
N ILE A 172 -1.08 28.56 15.50
CA ILE A 172 -1.83 29.06 16.66
C ILE A 172 -1.79 30.58 16.67
N PRO A 173 -2.84 31.26 17.18
CA PRO A 173 -2.86 32.73 17.22
C PRO A 173 -1.78 33.33 18.12
N VAL A 174 -1.51 32.70 19.27
CA VAL A 174 -0.58 33.17 20.30
C VAL A 174 0.08 31.99 21.02
N TRP A 175 1.31 32.14 21.50
CA TRP A 175 2.10 31.07 22.14
C TRP A 175 1.43 30.51 23.41
N GLU A 176 0.67 31.35 24.12
CA GLU A 176 -0.08 31.01 25.33
C GLU A 176 -1.19 29.97 25.11
N TRP A 177 -1.34 29.47 23.89
CA TRP A 177 -2.21 28.35 23.56
C TRP A 177 -1.51 27.00 23.58
N ALA A 178 -0.17 26.97 23.48
CA ALA A 178 0.60 25.74 23.65
C ALA A 178 0.53 25.28 25.11
N ALA A 179 0.35 23.98 25.36
CA ALA A 179 0.48 23.43 26.71
C ALA A 179 1.95 23.48 27.19
N GLU A 180 2.16 23.90 28.44
CA GLU A 180 3.50 24.10 29.02
C GLU A 180 3.47 23.92 30.54
N GLY A 181 4.26 22.98 31.07
CA GLY A 181 4.14 22.53 32.45
C GLY A 181 2.70 22.14 32.79
N ASP A 182 2.15 22.75 33.84
CA ASP A 182 0.77 22.52 34.31
C ASP A 182 -0.27 23.44 33.64
N ARG A 183 0.10 24.17 32.57
CA ARG A 183 -0.80 25.06 31.83
C ARG A 183 -1.60 24.25 30.80
N PRO A 184 -2.94 24.29 30.83
CA PRO A 184 -3.77 23.68 29.79
C PRO A 184 -3.49 24.30 28.43
N GLY A 185 -3.51 23.47 27.39
CA GLY A 185 -3.29 23.94 26.03
C GLY A 185 -3.19 22.82 25.01
N LEU A 186 -2.66 23.20 23.85
CA LEU A 186 -2.50 22.34 22.68
C LEU A 186 -1.09 21.77 22.61
N ALA A 187 -0.93 20.60 22.01
CA ALA A 187 0.36 20.17 21.48
C ALA A 187 0.74 21.08 20.31
N VAL A 188 1.89 21.75 20.40
CA VAL A 188 2.36 22.72 19.41
C VAL A 188 3.84 22.51 19.14
N ASP A 189 4.21 22.52 17.85
CA ASP A 189 5.59 22.41 17.37
C ASP A 189 5.88 23.48 16.29
N TYR A 190 6.28 24.68 16.71
CA TYR A 190 6.39 25.85 15.83
C TYR A 190 7.75 26.04 15.14
N SER A 191 8.72 25.14 15.34
CA SER A 191 10.02 25.25 14.65
C SER A 191 10.64 23.88 14.38
N MET A 192 11.42 23.80 13.29
CA MET A 192 12.32 22.68 13.00
C MET A 192 13.35 22.37 14.10
N TRP A 193 13.42 23.20 15.15
CA TRP A 193 14.31 23.06 16.30
C TRP A 193 13.60 22.59 17.56
N ASN A 194 12.25 22.55 17.56
CA ASN A 194 11.46 22.04 18.68
C ASN A 194 11.21 20.55 18.44
N HIS A 195 12.19 19.71 18.79
CA HIS A 195 12.16 18.27 18.56
C HIS A 195 11.19 17.50 19.50
N ASN A 196 10.14 18.13 20.03
CA ASN A 196 9.26 17.46 21.00
C ASN A 196 8.51 16.30 20.36
N ILE A 197 7.96 16.50 19.16
CA ILE A 197 7.30 15.42 18.42
C ILE A 197 8.32 14.38 17.92
N VAL A 198 9.47 14.81 17.40
CA VAL A 198 10.53 13.90 16.91
C VAL A 198 11.03 12.97 18.02
N ALA A 199 11.41 13.52 19.17
CA ALA A 199 11.90 12.72 20.30
C ALA A 199 10.83 11.74 20.81
N ARG A 200 9.55 12.10 20.73
CA ARG A 200 8.43 11.21 21.12
C ARG A 200 8.20 10.11 20.10
N ILE A 201 8.29 10.39 18.80
CA ILE A 201 8.24 9.40 17.72
C ILE A 201 9.37 8.37 17.93
N GLU A 202 10.60 8.84 18.11
CA GLU A 202 11.76 7.98 18.33
C GLU A 202 11.60 7.13 19.60
N ALA A 203 11.09 7.72 20.69
CA ALA A 203 10.91 7.02 21.97
C ALA A 203 9.82 5.93 21.90
N ILE A 204 8.71 6.17 21.19
CA ILE A 204 7.59 5.21 21.13
C ILE A 204 7.82 4.11 20.10
N ARG A 205 8.72 4.31 19.13
CA ARG A 205 8.94 3.40 17.99
C ARG A 205 9.10 1.92 18.37
N PRO A 206 9.82 1.53 19.44
CA PRO A 206 9.98 0.12 19.81
C PRO A 206 8.68 -0.56 20.28
N ASP A 207 7.67 0.23 20.68
CA ASP A 207 6.45 -0.27 21.31
C ASP A 207 5.26 -0.38 20.35
N VAL A 208 5.38 0.09 19.11
CA VAL A 208 4.26 0.11 18.15
C VAL A 208 4.66 -0.39 16.78
N ASP A 209 3.66 -0.87 16.01
CA ASP A 209 3.85 -1.31 14.63
C ASP A 209 3.78 -0.10 13.66
N TYR A 210 2.93 0.89 13.95
CA TYR A 210 2.84 2.14 13.17
C TYR A 210 2.83 3.40 14.03
N ILE A 211 3.34 4.49 13.47
CA ILE A 211 3.25 5.85 14.03
C ILE A 211 2.52 6.76 13.04
N VAL A 212 1.44 7.37 13.51
CA VAL A 212 0.63 8.34 12.77
C VAL A 212 0.79 9.72 13.41
N VAL A 213 1.02 10.75 12.60
CA VAL A 213 1.09 12.15 13.05
C VAL A 213 0.04 12.97 12.29
N TYR A 214 -0.96 13.46 13.03
CA TYR A 214 -1.98 14.35 12.51
C TYR A 214 -1.57 15.82 12.77
N LEU A 215 -1.45 16.62 11.70
CA LEU A 215 -0.87 17.96 11.73
C LEU A 215 -1.84 19.02 11.26
N HIS A 216 -1.91 20.11 12.02
CA HIS A 216 -2.62 21.32 11.62
C HIS A 216 -1.60 22.39 11.19
N TRP A 217 -1.42 22.59 9.88
CA TRP A 217 -0.24 23.27 9.31
C TRP A 217 -0.46 23.93 7.94
N GLY A 218 0.53 24.67 7.43
CA GLY A 218 0.48 25.29 6.11
C GLY A 218 -0.30 26.60 6.07
N GLU A 219 -0.50 27.13 4.86
CA GLU A 219 -1.29 28.33 4.59
C GLU A 219 -2.69 27.97 4.06
N GLU A 220 -3.70 28.73 4.49
CA GLU A 220 -5.07 28.55 4.02
C GLU A 220 -5.20 28.73 2.50
N ARG A 221 -5.96 27.82 1.88
CA ARG A 221 -6.42 27.86 0.48
C ARG A 221 -5.32 27.76 -0.58
N THR A 222 -4.12 27.34 -0.22
CA THR A 222 -3.05 27.04 -1.18
C THR A 222 -2.94 25.53 -1.39
N THR A 223 -2.77 25.11 -2.65
CA THR A 223 -2.67 23.69 -3.04
C THR A 223 -1.24 23.17 -3.06
N GLU A 224 -0.25 24.07 -3.14
CA GLU A 224 1.17 23.75 -3.08
C GLU A 224 1.65 23.87 -1.63
N PRO A 225 2.22 22.82 -1.03
CA PRO A 225 2.83 22.91 0.29
C PRO A 225 4.02 23.86 0.29
N GLU A 226 4.15 24.62 1.38
CA GLU A 226 5.24 25.55 1.59
C GLU A 226 6.55 24.80 1.87
N ASP A 227 7.70 25.41 1.56
CA ASP A 227 9.01 24.77 1.79
C ASP A 227 9.22 24.31 3.24
N TRP A 228 8.64 25.01 4.21
CA TRP A 228 8.75 24.64 5.61
C TRP A 228 7.89 23.43 5.96
N VAL A 229 6.72 23.26 5.32
CA VAL A 229 5.88 22.06 5.44
C VAL A 229 6.62 20.87 4.85
N LEU A 230 7.22 21.01 3.67
CA LEU A 230 8.03 19.96 3.05
C LEU A 230 9.25 19.57 3.91
N ARG A 231 9.92 20.54 4.53
CA ARG A 231 11.03 20.24 5.45
C ARG A 231 10.56 19.48 6.70
N MET A 232 9.46 19.93 7.30
CA MET A 232 8.91 19.28 8.49
C MET A 232 8.43 17.85 8.20
N GLU A 233 7.80 17.66 7.05
CA GLU A 233 7.38 16.35 6.55
C GLU A 233 8.56 15.38 6.46
N ASN A 234 9.68 15.81 5.86
CA ASN A 234 10.88 14.98 5.79
C ASN A 234 11.44 14.66 7.19
N VAL A 235 11.51 15.65 8.09
CA VAL A 235 11.97 15.44 9.47
C VAL A 235 11.14 14.38 10.21
N LEU A 236 9.81 14.42 10.08
CA LEU A 236 8.92 13.46 10.73
C LEU A 236 9.08 12.05 10.14
N ARG A 237 9.25 11.94 8.82
CA ARG A 237 9.50 10.65 8.16
C ARG A 237 10.84 10.05 8.57
N GLU A 238 11.89 10.86 8.61
CA GLU A 238 13.22 10.45 9.07
C GLU A 238 13.20 9.99 10.53
N ALA A 239 12.39 10.62 11.38
CA ALA A 239 12.19 10.21 12.77
C ALA A 239 11.43 8.86 12.91
N GLY A 240 10.76 8.40 11.86
CA GLY A 240 10.03 7.12 11.83
C GLY A 240 8.51 7.22 11.87
N ALA A 241 7.92 8.38 11.51
CA ALA A 241 6.49 8.47 11.24
C ALA A 241 6.14 7.70 9.95
N ASP A 242 5.19 6.78 10.05
CA ASP A 242 4.74 5.97 8.91
C ASP A 242 3.63 6.68 8.13
N ILE A 243 2.77 7.42 8.82
CA ILE A 243 1.63 8.12 8.22
C ILE A 243 1.55 9.55 8.75
N ILE A 244 1.52 10.54 7.87
CA ILE A 244 1.37 11.96 8.19
C ILE A 244 0.10 12.48 7.53
N ILE A 245 -0.79 13.07 8.32
CA ILE A 245 -2.08 13.61 7.83
C ILE A 245 -2.14 15.09 8.14
N GLY A 246 -2.22 15.92 7.11
CA GLY A 246 -2.37 17.36 7.24
C GLY A 246 -3.82 17.84 7.22
N SER A 247 -4.08 18.92 7.93
CA SER A 247 -5.29 19.75 7.89
C SER A 247 -4.91 21.24 8.02
N HIS A 248 -5.89 22.16 7.96
CA HIS A 248 -5.78 23.63 7.97
C HIS A 248 -5.84 24.34 6.59
N PRO A 249 -5.24 23.85 5.49
CA PRO A 249 -5.35 24.55 4.22
C PRO A 249 -6.78 24.68 3.69
N HIS A 250 -7.75 23.95 4.26
CA HIS A 250 -9.17 23.92 3.86
C HIS A 250 -9.41 23.49 2.41
N VAL A 251 -8.38 23.07 1.69
CA VAL A 251 -8.42 22.53 0.32
C VAL A 251 -7.57 21.27 0.25
N LEU A 252 -7.85 20.39 -0.71
CA LEU A 252 -7.01 19.23 -0.97
C LEU A 252 -5.60 19.65 -1.40
N ARG A 253 -4.59 18.98 -0.85
CA ARG A 253 -3.20 19.02 -1.34
C ARG A 253 -2.77 17.62 -1.79
N GLY A 254 -1.64 17.53 -2.49
CA GLY A 254 -1.10 16.26 -2.98
C GLY A 254 -0.78 15.25 -1.87
N LEU A 255 -0.47 14.01 -2.29
CA LEU A 255 0.01 12.95 -1.42
C LEU A 255 1.44 12.55 -1.79
N ARG A 256 2.19 12.04 -0.81
CA ARG A 256 3.49 11.39 -0.99
C ARG A 256 3.44 9.98 -0.42
N PHE A 257 3.65 8.96 -1.24
CA PHE A 257 3.67 7.56 -0.86
C PHE A 257 4.80 6.82 -1.57
N ASP A 258 5.72 6.25 -0.79
CA ASP A 258 6.89 5.51 -1.27
C ASP A 258 6.78 3.99 -1.04
N GLY A 259 5.55 3.49 -0.88
CA GLY A 259 5.29 2.08 -0.55
C GLY A 259 5.56 1.70 0.91
N LYS A 260 6.14 2.59 1.72
CA LYS A 260 6.43 2.34 3.14
C LYS A 260 5.78 3.37 4.06
N SER A 261 5.80 4.63 3.66
CA SER A 261 5.29 5.74 4.47
C SER A 261 4.49 6.72 3.60
N LEU A 262 3.41 7.25 4.17
CA LEU A 262 2.41 8.05 3.50
C LEU A 262 2.33 9.44 4.12
N THR A 263 2.29 10.48 3.29
CA THR A 263 1.90 11.82 3.70
C THR A 263 0.72 12.28 2.86
N ALA A 264 -0.38 12.68 3.50
CA ALA A 264 -1.44 13.47 2.86
C ALA A 264 -1.29 14.91 3.34
N PHE A 265 -0.86 15.84 2.49
CA PHE A 265 -0.52 17.20 2.92
C PHE A 265 -1.73 18.02 3.39
N SER A 266 -2.92 17.71 2.89
CA SER A 266 -4.21 18.24 3.36
C SER A 266 -5.35 17.40 2.79
N LEU A 267 -6.32 17.03 3.64
CA LEU A 267 -7.57 16.38 3.22
C LEU A 267 -8.73 17.37 2.96
N GLY A 268 -8.46 18.67 3.08
CA GLY A 268 -9.44 19.74 2.89
C GLY A 268 -10.51 19.79 3.99
N ASN A 269 -11.60 20.49 3.73
CA ASN A 269 -12.73 20.50 4.66
C ASN A 269 -13.53 19.21 4.55
N PHE A 270 -13.95 18.66 5.68
CA PHE A 270 -14.84 17.50 5.73
C PHE A 270 -16.27 17.87 6.10
N ILE A 271 -16.49 18.60 7.20
CA ILE A 271 -17.80 19.15 7.58
C ILE A 271 -17.63 20.63 7.81
N PHE A 272 -18.24 21.45 6.96
CA PHE A 272 -18.06 22.90 6.97
C PHE A 272 -19.24 23.61 6.34
N ALA A 273 -19.47 24.86 6.70
CA ALA A 273 -20.50 25.66 6.07
C ALA A 273 -20.15 25.97 4.60
N THR A 274 -21.13 25.91 3.71
CA THR A 274 -20.90 26.19 2.28
C THR A 274 -20.41 27.61 2.02
N ARG A 275 -19.28 27.71 1.31
CA ARG A 275 -18.64 28.95 0.86
C ARG A 275 -18.68 29.08 -0.65
N LEU A 276 -19.68 29.78 -1.18
CA LEU A 276 -19.84 30.01 -2.62
C LEU A 276 -18.69 30.83 -3.24
N ASP A 277 -18.00 31.62 -2.42
CA ASP A 277 -16.81 32.41 -2.76
C ASP A 277 -15.52 31.59 -2.82
N SER A 278 -15.53 30.33 -2.37
CA SER A 278 -14.37 29.44 -2.37
C SER A 278 -14.76 27.99 -2.68
N PRO A 279 -15.11 27.66 -3.93
CA PRO A 279 -15.58 26.33 -4.31
C PRO A 279 -14.59 25.20 -3.98
N ALA A 280 -13.28 25.45 -4.04
CA ALA A 280 -12.26 24.48 -3.67
C ALA A 280 -12.37 24.03 -2.20
N CYS A 281 -12.86 24.89 -1.31
CA CYS A 281 -13.11 24.55 0.11
C CYS A 281 -14.34 23.68 0.34
N GLN A 282 -15.12 23.39 -0.72
CA GLN A 282 -16.22 22.45 -0.66
C GLN A 282 -15.78 21.03 -1.01
N ILE A 283 -14.55 20.85 -1.49
CA ILE A 283 -14.00 19.54 -1.85
C ILE A 283 -13.03 19.09 -0.75
N GLY A 284 -13.26 17.89 -0.24
CA GLY A 284 -12.40 17.20 0.71
C GLY A 284 -12.22 15.75 0.32
N ALA A 285 -11.72 14.94 1.25
CA ALA A 285 -11.65 13.50 1.05
C ALA A 285 -11.72 12.71 2.36
N VAL A 286 -12.15 11.45 2.25
CA VAL A 286 -11.83 10.39 3.21
C VAL A 286 -10.62 9.62 2.66
N LEU A 287 -9.57 9.47 3.46
CA LEU A 287 -8.41 8.64 3.14
C LEU A 287 -8.48 7.34 3.93
N SER A 288 -8.70 6.23 3.22
CA SER A 288 -8.76 4.88 3.78
C SER A 288 -7.39 4.21 3.66
N ILE A 289 -6.85 3.70 4.76
CA ILE A 289 -5.55 3.04 4.81
C ILE A 289 -5.71 1.67 5.45
N THR A 290 -5.39 0.62 4.72
CA THR A 290 -5.37 -0.75 5.23
C THR A 290 -3.94 -1.14 5.59
N LEU A 291 -3.75 -1.57 6.83
CA LEU A 291 -2.46 -1.94 7.41
C LEU A 291 -2.46 -3.41 7.79
N SER A 292 -1.40 -4.13 7.46
CA SER A 292 -1.04 -5.37 8.15
C SER A 292 0.02 -5.10 9.20
N LYS A 293 0.46 -6.11 9.95
CA LYS A 293 1.57 -5.96 10.91
C LYS A 293 2.90 -5.55 10.26
N ARG A 294 3.05 -5.64 8.93
CA ARG A 294 4.33 -5.46 8.24
C ARG A 294 4.33 -4.42 7.12
N ALA A 295 3.16 -4.05 6.61
CA ALA A 295 3.06 -3.12 5.49
C ALA A 295 1.76 -2.31 5.49
N ILE A 296 1.85 -1.13 4.88
CA ILE A 296 0.69 -0.43 4.33
C ILE A 296 0.24 -1.22 3.10
N GLU A 297 -0.85 -1.99 3.25
CA GLU A 297 -1.35 -2.90 2.22
C GLU A 297 -2.11 -2.15 1.12
N GLU A 298 -2.87 -1.12 1.51
CA GLU A 298 -3.68 -0.35 0.58
C GLU A 298 -3.89 1.08 1.08
N VAL A 299 -3.88 2.03 0.15
CA VAL A 299 -4.24 3.43 0.38
C VAL A 299 -5.26 3.83 -0.67
N VAL A 300 -6.44 4.28 -0.25
CA VAL A 300 -7.52 4.71 -1.15
C VAL A 300 -8.02 6.08 -0.70
N ILE A 301 -8.01 7.05 -1.60
CA ILE A 301 -8.62 8.36 -1.38
C ILE A 301 -10.01 8.40 -2.02
N HIS A 302 -11.00 8.78 -1.22
CA HIS A 302 -12.41 8.93 -1.60
C HIS A 302 -12.76 10.42 -1.57
N PRO A 303 -12.78 11.11 -2.73
CA PRO A 303 -13.18 12.50 -2.79
C PRO A 303 -14.59 12.71 -2.22
N THR A 304 -14.78 13.79 -1.49
CA THR A 304 -16.06 14.19 -0.92
C THR A 304 -16.39 15.63 -1.29
N GLU A 305 -17.68 15.92 -1.39
CA GLU A 305 -18.20 17.26 -1.62
C GLU A 305 -19.14 17.68 -0.50
N ILE A 306 -18.99 18.92 -0.05
CA ILE A 306 -19.86 19.59 0.91
C ILE A 306 -20.95 20.36 0.17
N VAL A 307 -22.20 19.94 0.35
CA VAL A 307 -23.39 20.56 -0.23
C VAL A 307 -24.32 21.01 0.90
N TRP A 308 -24.44 22.33 1.09
CA TRP A 308 -25.25 22.94 2.15
C TRP A 308 -24.94 22.42 3.56
N GLY A 309 -23.66 22.24 3.87
CA GLY A 309 -23.19 21.74 5.17
C GLY A 309 -23.32 20.23 5.38
N LYS A 310 -23.72 19.48 4.35
CA LYS A 310 -23.77 18.01 4.34
C LYS A 310 -22.71 17.45 3.40
N THR A 311 -22.06 16.37 3.80
CA THR A 311 -20.95 15.80 3.04
C THR A 311 -21.35 14.50 2.36
N PHE A 312 -20.97 14.37 1.10
CA PHE A 312 -21.27 13.23 0.25
C PHE A 312 -19.99 12.70 -0.41
N VAL A 313 -19.88 11.37 -0.52
CA VAL A 313 -18.84 10.76 -1.36
C VAL A 313 -19.14 11.09 -2.83
N MET A 314 -18.12 11.57 -3.55
CA MET A 314 -18.27 11.92 -4.96
C MET A 314 -18.26 10.65 -5.85
N GLU A 315 -19.03 10.69 -6.93
CA GLU A 315 -19.12 9.61 -7.91
C GLU A 315 -18.98 10.12 -9.35
N GLY A 316 -18.92 9.19 -10.30
CA GLY A 316 -18.95 9.48 -11.73
C GLY A 316 -17.83 10.42 -12.19
N GLN A 317 -18.14 11.33 -13.11
CA GLN A 317 -17.17 12.23 -13.72
C GLN A 317 -16.55 13.21 -12.71
N ALA A 318 -17.34 13.75 -11.78
CA ALA A 318 -16.83 14.69 -10.77
C ALA A 318 -15.76 14.05 -9.87
N LYS A 319 -15.96 12.78 -9.47
CA LYS A 319 -14.92 11.99 -8.77
C LYS A 319 -13.65 11.91 -9.61
N GLN A 320 -13.76 11.59 -10.90
CA GLN A 320 -12.59 11.42 -11.78
C GLN A 320 -11.80 12.72 -11.96
N GLU A 321 -12.49 13.87 -12.04
CA GLU A 321 -11.84 15.18 -12.16
C GLU A 321 -11.04 15.55 -10.90
N VAL A 322 -11.60 15.28 -9.71
CA VAL A 322 -10.89 15.51 -8.44
C VAL A 322 -9.71 14.55 -8.29
N LEU A 323 -9.88 13.25 -8.60
CA LEU A 323 -8.78 12.28 -8.56
C LEU A 323 -7.66 12.62 -9.54
N ALA A 324 -7.99 13.09 -10.75
CA ALA A 324 -7.00 13.56 -11.72
C ALA A 324 -6.22 14.78 -11.19
N THR A 325 -6.92 15.71 -10.53
CA THR A 325 -6.30 16.88 -9.88
C THR A 325 -5.36 16.46 -8.75
N LEU A 326 -5.80 15.57 -7.87
CA LEU A 326 -4.96 14.98 -6.83
C LEU A 326 -3.75 14.26 -7.41
N GLY A 327 -3.94 13.53 -8.50
CA GLY A 327 -2.86 12.89 -9.26
C GLY A 327 -1.83 13.91 -9.75
N GLN A 328 -2.25 15.09 -10.24
CA GLN A 328 -1.37 16.18 -10.64
C GLN A 328 -0.61 16.79 -9.45
N LEU A 329 -1.31 17.04 -8.33
CA LEU A 329 -0.71 17.59 -7.11
C LEU A 329 0.26 16.62 -6.44
N SER A 330 0.13 15.31 -6.69
CA SER A 330 0.97 14.25 -6.12
C SER A 330 2.19 13.92 -6.98
N GLN A 331 2.23 14.36 -8.25
CA GLN A 331 3.34 14.08 -9.16
C GLN A 331 4.70 14.56 -8.67
N PRO A 332 4.84 15.77 -8.07
CA PRO A 332 6.12 16.24 -7.54
C PRO A 332 6.68 15.38 -6.41
N PHE A 333 5.86 14.47 -5.85
CA PHE A 333 6.21 13.59 -4.74
C PHE A 333 6.29 12.11 -5.15
N ASP A 334 6.49 11.84 -6.45
CA ASP A 334 6.57 10.49 -7.02
C ASP A 334 5.43 9.58 -6.56
N THR A 335 4.22 10.14 -6.60
CA THR A 335 3.01 9.45 -6.15
C THR A 335 1.92 9.56 -7.21
N ASP A 336 1.24 8.44 -7.43
CA ASP A 336 0.12 8.32 -8.35
C ASP A 336 -1.19 8.17 -7.61
N VAL A 337 -2.19 8.91 -8.06
CA VAL A 337 -3.59 8.70 -7.69
C VAL A 337 -4.32 8.27 -8.95
N ILE A 338 -4.82 7.04 -8.98
CA ILE A 338 -5.49 6.46 -10.16
C ILE A 338 -7.01 6.61 -10.09
N ALA A 339 -7.69 6.33 -11.20
CA ALA A 339 -9.14 6.50 -11.38
C ALA A 339 -10.01 5.76 -10.33
N SER A 340 -9.51 4.67 -9.72
CA SER A 340 -10.22 3.98 -8.64
C SER A 340 -10.23 4.78 -7.33
N GLY A 341 -9.27 5.67 -7.14
CA GLY A 341 -8.94 6.33 -5.87
C GLY A 341 -7.70 5.72 -5.20
N GLN A 342 -7.14 4.63 -5.73
CA GLN A 342 -5.95 4.02 -5.14
C GLN A 342 -4.74 4.96 -5.26
N VAL A 343 -4.00 5.10 -4.17
CA VAL A 343 -2.77 5.88 -4.07
C VAL A 343 -1.59 4.91 -4.12
N LEU A 344 -0.67 5.15 -5.03
CA LEU A 344 0.40 4.22 -5.37
C LEU A 344 1.73 4.96 -5.45
N GLU A 345 2.81 4.29 -5.03
CA GLU A 345 4.17 4.72 -5.35
C GLU A 345 4.33 4.79 -6.87
N ARG A 346 4.85 5.92 -7.36
CA ARG A 346 5.20 6.06 -8.77
C ARG A 346 6.59 5.48 -9.00
N VAL A 347 6.63 4.37 -9.72
CA VAL A 347 7.91 3.74 -10.11
C VAL A 347 8.31 4.13 -11.53
N PHE A 348 7.40 4.00 -12.51
CA PHE A 348 7.65 4.41 -13.90
C PHE A 348 6.46 5.19 -14.48
N PRO A 349 6.65 6.37 -15.08
CA PRO A 349 5.55 7.19 -15.58
C PRO A 349 4.74 6.54 -16.72
N ASP A 350 5.39 5.75 -17.58
CA ASP A 350 4.80 5.18 -18.79
C ASP A 350 4.06 3.85 -18.58
N VAL A 351 4.05 3.32 -17.35
CA VAL A 351 3.24 2.15 -16.98
C VAL A 351 1.95 2.53 -16.24
N LEU A 352 1.72 3.82 -15.98
CA LEU A 352 0.63 4.31 -15.14
C LEU A 352 -0.74 3.71 -15.50
N ASN A 353 -1.05 3.69 -16.79
CA ASN A 353 -2.31 3.20 -17.36
C ASN A 353 -2.13 1.85 -18.09
N HIS A 354 -1.01 1.17 -17.88
CA HIS A 354 -0.67 -0.07 -18.56
C HIS A 354 -1.13 -1.29 -17.74
N TRP A 355 -1.63 -2.34 -18.39
CA TRP A 355 -2.17 -3.54 -17.70
C TRP A 355 -1.14 -4.24 -16.79
N ALA A 356 0.14 -4.13 -17.14
CA ALA A 356 1.24 -4.74 -16.38
C ALA A 356 1.72 -3.88 -15.20
N ARG A 357 1.13 -2.70 -14.95
CA ARG A 357 1.55 -1.76 -13.92
C ARG A 357 1.85 -2.45 -12.59
N VAL A 358 0.87 -3.17 -12.05
CA VAL A 358 0.98 -3.82 -10.73
C VAL A 358 2.19 -4.74 -10.69
N ASN A 359 2.39 -5.54 -11.74
CA ASN A 359 3.50 -6.50 -11.79
C ASN A 359 4.84 -5.79 -11.94
N VAL A 360 4.90 -4.72 -12.75
CA VAL A 360 6.11 -3.93 -12.96
C VAL A 360 6.50 -3.17 -11.69
N SER A 361 5.56 -2.50 -11.05
CA SER A 361 5.79 -1.77 -9.79
C SER A 361 6.30 -2.71 -8.70
N GLU A 362 5.68 -3.88 -8.54
CA GLU A 362 6.12 -4.84 -7.52
C GLU A 362 7.54 -5.35 -7.79
N LEU A 363 7.86 -5.73 -9.03
CA LEU A 363 9.21 -6.17 -9.37
C LEU A 363 10.25 -5.05 -9.30
N ALA A 364 9.86 -3.80 -9.54
CA ALA A 364 10.76 -2.66 -9.43
C ALA A 364 11.06 -2.33 -7.96
N ARG A 365 10.07 -2.44 -7.07
CA ARG A 365 10.24 -2.35 -5.60
C ARG A 365 11.16 -3.45 -5.06
N LEU A 366 11.10 -4.63 -5.67
CA LEU A 366 12.01 -5.73 -5.40
C LEU A 366 13.38 -5.57 -6.08
N GLU A 367 13.59 -4.50 -6.86
CA GLU A 367 14.80 -4.21 -7.65
C GLU A 367 15.14 -5.30 -8.69
N ILE A 368 14.16 -6.12 -9.04
CA ILE A 368 14.27 -7.19 -10.03
C ILE A 368 14.26 -6.58 -11.44
N VAL A 369 13.35 -5.62 -11.68
CA VAL A 369 13.32 -4.85 -12.94
C VAL A 369 13.74 -3.39 -12.71
N ARG A 370 14.29 -2.77 -13.75
CA ARG A 370 14.73 -1.37 -13.75
C ARG A 370 14.27 -0.67 -15.02
N GLY A 371 14.03 0.63 -14.94
CA GLY A 371 13.73 1.50 -16.08
C GLY A 371 15.00 1.86 -16.88
N PHE A 372 14.80 2.62 -17.95
CA PHE A 372 15.87 3.22 -18.74
C PHE A 372 16.34 4.53 -18.10
N GLU A 373 17.44 5.10 -18.60
CA GLU A 373 18.02 6.36 -18.09
C GLU A 373 17.04 7.55 -18.14
N ASP A 374 16.04 7.49 -19.03
CA ASP A 374 14.99 8.49 -19.16
C ASP A 374 13.83 8.31 -18.16
N GLY A 375 13.96 7.38 -17.21
CA GLY A 375 12.97 7.08 -16.18
C GLY A 375 11.79 6.23 -16.64
N ARG A 376 11.73 5.82 -17.92
CA ARG A 376 10.63 5.00 -18.45
C ARG A 376 10.92 3.51 -18.33
N PHE A 377 9.85 2.71 -18.28
CA PHE A 377 9.94 1.26 -18.32
C PHE A 377 9.88 0.69 -19.75
N LEU A 378 9.20 1.36 -20.67
CA LEU A 378 8.88 0.92 -22.03
C LEU A 378 8.18 -0.46 -22.05
N PRO A 379 6.94 -0.57 -21.50
CA PRO A 379 6.28 -1.86 -21.27
C PRO A 379 6.11 -2.72 -22.53
N ASP A 380 5.89 -2.09 -23.70
CA ASP A 380 5.67 -2.80 -24.97
C ASP A 380 6.97 -3.09 -25.75
N LYS A 381 8.13 -2.64 -25.25
CA LYS A 381 9.42 -2.95 -25.88
C LYS A 381 9.71 -4.45 -25.73
N PRO A 382 10.09 -5.18 -26.80
CA PRO A 382 10.59 -6.54 -26.69
C PRO A 382 11.84 -6.62 -25.79
N VAL A 383 11.97 -7.69 -25.01
CA VAL A 383 13.19 -7.96 -24.22
C VAL A 383 14.19 -8.81 -25.00
N THR A 384 15.49 -8.56 -24.80
CA THR A 384 16.54 -9.47 -25.26
C THR A 384 16.67 -10.70 -24.37
N ARG A 385 17.33 -11.76 -24.86
CA ARG A 385 17.64 -12.95 -24.05
C ARG A 385 18.45 -12.56 -22.80
N ALA A 386 19.42 -11.66 -22.93
CA ALA A 386 20.20 -11.13 -21.82
C ALA A 386 19.36 -10.35 -20.79
N GLU A 387 18.43 -9.51 -21.23
CA GLU A 387 17.51 -8.77 -20.35
C GLU A 387 16.61 -9.74 -19.54
N PHE A 388 16.05 -10.76 -20.19
CA PHE A 388 15.22 -11.74 -19.49
C PHE A 388 16.04 -12.60 -18.51
N ALA A 389 17.17 -13.13 -18.95
CA ALA A 389 18.06 -13.94 -18.14
C ALA A 389 18.59 -13.17 -16.92
N THR A 390 18.95 -11.90 -17.08
CA THR A 390 19.35 -11.02 -15.96
C THR A 390 18.23 -10.88 -14.93
N THR A 391 16.99 -10.73 -15.38
CA THR A 391 15.82 -10.64 -14.50
C THR A 391 15.64 -11.94 -13.71
N LEU A 392 15.74 -13.10 -14.36
CA LEU A 392 15.66 -14.41 -13.72
C LEU A 392 16.83 -14.64 -12.72
N ALA A 393 18.05 -14.23 -13.07
CA ALA A 393 19.20 -14.34 -12.18
C ALA A 393 19.00 -13.56 -10.87
N ARG A 394 18.39 -12.36 -10.94
CA ARG A 394 18.04 -11.55 -9.74
C ARG A 394 16.99 -12.23 -8.86
N VAL A 395 16.04 -12.92 -9.47
CA VAL A 395 15.04 -13.71 -8.74
C VAL A 395 15.71 -14.83 -7.95
N ILE A 396 16.60 -15.60 -8.60
CA ILE A 396 17.26 -16.77 -7.99
C ILE A 396 18.26 -16.36 -6.91
N SER A 397 19.02 -15.28 -7.13
CA SER A 397 20.10 -14.85 -6.22
C SER A 397 19.62 -14.02 -5.01
N GLY A 398 18.35 -13.61 -4.95
CA GLY A 398 17.76 -13.01 -3.75
C GLY A 398 18.34 -11.66 -3.33
N LYS A 399 18.44 -10.69 -4.25
CA LYS A 399 19.02 -9.34 -4.05
C LYS A 399 20.53 -9.28 -3.75
N LEU A 400 21.27 -10.39 -3.74
CA LEU A 400 22.72 -10.34 -3.51
C LEU A 400 23.48 -9.78 -4.71
N GLU A 401 24.51 -8.98 -4.43
CA GLU A 401 25.60 -8.75 -5.37
C GLU A 401 26.20 -10.11 -5.74
N LEU A 402 26.12 -10.47 -7.02
CA LEU A 402 26.61 -11.75 -7.55
C LEU A 402 28.08 -12.06 -7.17
N ALA A 403 28.84 -11.02 -6.81
CA ALA A 403 30.21 -11.09 -6.30
C ALA A 403 30.39 -11.96 -5.03
N ASN A 404 29.31 -12.23 -4.27
CA ASN A 404 29.35 -13.02 -3.02
C ASN A 404 28.57 -14.34 -3.10
N THR A 405 28.42 -14.92 -4.30
CA THR A 405 27.72 -16.20 -4.46
C THR A 405 28.71 -17.37 -4.39
N ASP A 406 28.40 -18.43 -3.63
CA ASP A 406 29.16 -19.70 -3.58
C ASP A 406 28.98 -20.56 -4.86
N VAL A 407 28.55 -19.94 -5.97
CA VAL A 407 28.29 -20.62 -7.23
C VAL A 407 29.60 -20.69 -8.03
N PRO A 408 29.99 -21.86 -8.56
CA PRO A 408 31.14 -21.98 -9.44
C PRO A 408 30.93 -21.10 -10.69
N MET A 409 31.62 -19.98 -10.74
CA MET A 409 31.69 -19.14 -11.93
C MET A 409 32.65 -19.80 -12.92
N PHE A 410 32.21 -20.02 -14.17
CA PHE A 410 33.09 -20.41 -15.26
C PHE A 410 34.27 -19.44 -15.37
N GLN A 411 35.47 -19.95 -15.66
CA GLN A 411 36.57 -19.07 -16.02
C GLN A 411 36.27 -18.37 -17.37
N PRO A 412 36.85 -17.18 -17.66
CA PRO A 412 36.54 -16.45 -18.90
C PRO A 412 36.78 -17.23 -20.20
N ASP A 413 37.66 -18.24 -20.18
CA ASP A 413 37.94 -19.15 -21.28
C ASP A 413 36.96 -20.34 -21.39
N GLU A 414 36.10 -20.53 -20.40
CA GLU A 414 35.09 -21.60 -20.30
C GLU A 414 33.65 -21.09 -20.50
N PHE A 415 33.44 -19.82 -20.81
CA PHE A 415 32.11 -19.25 -21.05
C PHE A 415 32.10 -18.47 -22.36
N SER A 416 31.25 -18.87 -23.31
CA SER A 416 31.29 -18.32 -24.67
C SER A 416 30.00 -17.62 -25.13
N LEU A 417 29.03 -17.39 -24.24
CA LEU A 417 27.77 -16.73 -24.63
C LEU A 417 27.93 -15.22 -24.82
N CYS A 418 28.88 -14.59 -24.11
CA CYS A 418 29.24 -13.19 -24.33
C CYS A 418 30.64 -12.89 -23.78
N GLU A 419 31.23 -11.80 -24.25
CA GLU A 419 32.51 -11.29 -23.78
C GLU A 419 32.44 -10.77 -22.33
N PRO A 420 33.54 -10.80 -21.56
CA PRO A 420 33.57 -10.32 -20.17
C PRO A 420 33.17 -8.86 -19.94
N ASP A 421 33.23 -8.02 -20.97
CA ASP A 421 32.83 -6.60 -20.91
C ASP A 421 31.34 -6.38 -21.23
N HIS A 422 30.62 -7.42 -21.66
CA HIS A 422 29.19 -7.36 -21.87
C HIS A 422 28.47 -7.15 -20.53
N TRP A 423 27.55 -6.19 -20.48
CA TRP A 423 26.87 -5.78 -19.23
C TRP A 423 26.14 -6.91 -18.51
N ALA A 424 25.67 -7.92 -19.25
CA ALA A 424 24.96 -9.07 -18.71
C ALA A 424 25.88 -10.23 -18.29
N TYR A 425 27.18 -10.17 -18.60
CA TYR A 425 28.15 -11.24 -18.35
C TYR A 425 28.03 -11.89 -16.95
N PRO A 426 28.04 -11.14 -15.82
CA PRO A 426 27.99 -11.78 -14.51
C PRO A 426 26.70 -12.56 -14.27
N TYR A 427 25.56 -12.10 -14.82
CA TYR A 427 24.27 -12.77 -14.67
C TYR A 427 24.19 -14.03 -15.53
N LEU A 428 24.70 -13.96 -16.76
CA LEU A 428 24.70 -15.10 -17.68
C LEU A 428 25.68 -16.18 -17.22
N ALA A 429 26.88 -15.80 -16.78
CA ALA A 429 27.85 -16.71 -16.19
C ALA A 429 27.30 -17.39 -14.92
N TYR A 430 26.60 -16.64 -14.06
CA TYR A 430 25.90 -17.19 -12.90
C TYR A 430 24.86 -18.24 -13.30
N LEU A 431 23.95 -17.92 -14.22
CA LEU A 431 22.93 -18.87 -14.68
C LEU A 431 23.53 -20.09 -15.41
N ALA A 432 24.62 -19.90 -16.14
CA ALA A 432 25.36 -21.01 -16.72
C ALA A 432 25.95 -21.91 -15.63
N GLY A 433 26.56 -21.34 -14.58
CA GLY A 433 27.08 -22.09 -13.43
C GLY A 433 26.00 -22.89 -12.70
N LEU A 434 24.75 -22.44 -12.79
CA LEU A 434 23.56 -23.17 -12.32
C LEU A 434 23.01 -24.21 -13.32
N SER A 435 23.66 -24.38 -14.47
CA SER A 435 23.19 -25.22 -15.58
C SER A 435 21.81 -24.81 -16.14
N ILE A 436 21.39 -23.57 -15.90
CA ILE A 436 20.16 -23.00 -16.47
C ILE A 436 20.40 -22.53 -17.91
N LEU A 437 21.57 -21.92 -18.14
CA LEU A 437 22.05 -21.54 -19.48
C LEU A 437 23.12 -22.51 -20.00
N PRO A 438 23.17 -22.75 -21.31
CA PRO A 438 24.23 -23.54 -21.91
C PRO A 438 25.53 -22.70 -22.03
N ALA A 439 26.57 -23.02 -21.27
CA ALA A 439 27.81 -22.23 -21.25
C ALA A 439 28.53 -22.08 -22.62
N HIS A 440 28.24 -22.99 -23.56
CA HIS A 440 28.98 -23.15 -24.82
C HIS A 440 28.08 -23.23 -26.08
N ASP A 441 26.88 -22.66 -26.06
CA ASP A 441 26.00 -22.67 -27.23
C ASP A 441 26.22 -21.43 -28.12
N PRO A 442 26.84 -21.55 -29.31
CA PRO A 442 27.07 -20.42 -30.19
C PRO A 442 25.79 -19.87 -30.84
N GLU A 443 24.67 -20.60 -30.80
CA GLU A 443 23.38 -20.15 -31.32
C GLU A 443 22.59 -19.34 -30.26
N TRP A 444 23.01 -19.42 -28.99
CA TRP A 444 22.44 -18.63 -27.92
C TRP A 444 23.04 -17.22 -27.92
N LEU A 445 22.43 -16.34 -28.70
CA LEU A 445 22.86 -14.95 -28.83
C LEU A 445 22.17 -14.05 -27.78
N PRO A 446 22.91 -13.35 -26.90
CA PRO A 446 22.37 -12.58 -25.77
C PRO A 446 21.54 -11.36 -26.19
N ASP A 447 21.91 -10.71 -27.29
CA ASP A 447 21.29 -9.46 -27.76
C ASP A 447 20.08 -9.66 -28.69
N GLU A 448 19.81 -10.90 -29.09
CA GLU A 448 18.60 -11.25 -29.83
C GLU A 448 17.37 -11.18 -28.92
N PHE A 449 16.21 -10.88 -29.50
CA PHE A 449 14.97 -10.85 -28.73
C PHE A 449 14.61 -12.22 -28.19
N CYS A 450 14.12 -12.27 -26.95
CA CYS A 450 13.83 -13.51 -26.25
C CYS A 450 12.46 -14.08 -26.66
N PRO A 451 12.40 -15.21 -27.39
CA PRO A 451 11.13 -15.81 -27.77
C PRO A 451 10.45 -16.47 -26.57
N ARG A 452 9.12 -16.60 -26.65
CA ARG A 452 8.30 -17.19 -25.58
C ARG A 452 8.69 -18.62 -25.22
N ALA A 453 9.10 -19.44 -26.21
CA ALA A 453 9.62 -20.79 -25.95
C ALA A 453 10.89 -20.78 -25.08
N GLU A 454 11.79 -19.83 -25.31
CA GLU A 454 13.03 -19.70 -24.55
C GLU A 454 12.76 -19.29 -23.10
N VAL A 455 11.83 -18.33 -22.90
CA VAL A 455 11.34 -17.99 -21.55
C VAL A 455 10.86 -19.22 -20.79
N CYS A 456 10.05 -20.07 -21.44
CA CYS A 456 9.54 -21.30 -20.81
C CYS A 456 10.67 -22.26 -20.43
N ALA A 457 11.64 -22.45 -21.33
CA ALA A 457 12.78 -23.33 -21.10
C ALA A 457 13.63 -22.89 -19.90
N LEU A 458 13.92 -21.58 -19.78
CA LEU A 458 14.71 -21.04 -18.67
C LEU A 458 14.01 -21.22 -17.31
N LEU A 459 12.70 -20.98 -17.25
CA LEU A 459 11.91 -21.18 -16.03
C LEU A 459 11.85 -22.66 -15.65
N TRP A 460 11.61 -23.54 -16.62
CA TRP A 460 11.56 -24.99 -16.39
C TRP A 460 12.89 -25.52 -15.83
N LYS A 461 14.02 -25.15 -16.43
CA LYS A 461 15.35 -25.54 -15.95
C LYS A 461 15.62 -25.08 -14.52
N THR A 462 15.14 -23.89 -14.17
CA THR A 462 15.23 -23.37 -12.79
C THR A 462 14.53 -24.31 -11.80
N VAL A 463 13.30 -24.73 -12.11
CA VAL A 463 12.53 -25.66 -11.25
C VAL A 463 13.16 -27.05 -11.18
N MET A 464 13.64 -27.59 -12.30
CA MET A 464 14.29 -28.91 -12.31
C MET A 464 15.52 -28.94 -11.41
N ARG A 465 16.30 -27.86 -11.43
CA ARG A 465 17.48 -27.71 -10.58
C ARG A 465 17.11 -27.69 -9.09
N ASP A 466 16.12 -26.89 -8.70
CA ASP A 466 15.71 -26.79 -7.29
C ASP A 466 15.17 -28.14 -6.76
N ASN A 467 14.44 -28.89 -7.59
CA ASN A 467 14.01 -30.25 -7.27
C ASN A 467 15.18 -31.24 -7.11
N ALA A 468 16.19 -31.15 -7.97
CA ALA A 468 17.39 -31.99 -7.88
C ALA A 468 18.21 -31.66 -6.62
N ALA A 469 18.34 -30.39 -6.27
CA ALA A 469 19.01 -29.95 -5.04
C ALA A 469 18.29 -30.50 -3.80
N ASN A 470 16.95 -30.45 -3.76
CA ASN A 470 16.17 -30.98 -2.63
C ASN A 470 16.26 -32.51 -2.50
N ASN A 471 16.32 -33.25 -3.61
CA ASN A 471 16.46 -34.71 -3.59
C ASN A 471 17.86 -35.21 -3.18
N THR A 472 18.90 -34.41 -3.34
CA THR A 472 20.28 -34.78 -2.92
C THR A 472 20.52 -34.63 -1.42
N GLY A 473 19.61 -33.97 -0.69
CA GLY A 473 19.66 -33.84 0.77
C GLY A 473 19.15 -35.07 1.55
N GLU A 474 18.41 -35.98 0.92
CA GLU A 474 17.75 -37.11 1.62
C GLU A 474 18.44 -38.48 1.50
N ASN A 475 19.46 -38.65 0.64
CA ASN A 475 20.10 -39.97 0.45
C ASN A 475 21.58 -40.00 0.84
N GLY A 476 21.82 -39.94 2.14
CA GLY A 476 23.07 -40.34 2.77
C GLY A 476 23.01 -41.76 3.35
N SER A 477 22.92 -42.81 2.52
CA SER A 477 23.54 -44.14 2.75
C SER A 477 22.95 -45.24 1.84
N ASN A 478 23.65 -45.62 0.78
CA ASN A 478 24.19 -46.98 0.53
C ASN A 478 24.56 -47.15 -0.94
N GLY A 479 25.77 -47.66 -1.15
CA GLY A 479 26.33 -47.90 -2.48
C GLY A 479 25.74 -49.11 -3.20
N GLY A 480 25.92 -49.10 -4.52
CA GLY A 480 25.69 -50.22 -5.41
C GLY A 480 25.79 -49.78 -6.86
N ALA A 481 26.91 -50.10 -7.51
CA ALA A 481 27.10 -49.91 -8.94
C ALA A 481 26.08 -50.73 -9.75
N GLY A 482 25.45 -50.08 -10.74
CA GLY A 482 24.58 -50.71 -11.72
C GLY A 482 24.28 -49.76 -12.87
N ASP A 483 24.86 -50.05 -14.03
CA ASP A 483 24.59 -49.39 -15.31
C ASP A 483 23.09 -49.45 -15.69
N ASN A 484 22.45 -48.30 -15.88
CA ASN A 484 21.37 -48.10 -16.86
C ASN A 484 20.96 -46.61 -16.95
N PRO A 485 21.09 -45.94 -18.10
CA PRO A 485 20.75 -44.52 -18.23
C PRO A 485 19.34 -44.32 -18.82
N HIS A 486 18.24 -44.69 -18.13
CA HIS A 486 16.89 -44.42 -18.66
C HIS A 486 15.73 -44.24 -17.65
N GLU A 487 15.95 -44.05 -16.36
CA GLU A 487 14.85 -43.71 -15.43
C GLU A 487 15.24 -42.56 -14.49
N GLY A 488 15.17 -41.34 -15.00
CA GLY A 488 15.10 -40.12 -14.19
C GLY A 488 13.64 -39.83 -13.83
N GLY A 489 13.37 -39.59 -12.55
CA GLY A 489 12.04 -39.45 -11.97
C GLY A 489 11.10 -38.56 -12.78
N THR A 490 10.01 -39.15 -13.26
CA THR A 490 8.94 -38.47 -13.99
C THR A 490 8.17 -37.56 -13.04
N ILE A 491 8.41 -36.26 -13.14
CA ILE A 491 7.37 -35.29 -12.78
C ILE A 491 6.23 -35.57 -13.75
N THR A 492 5.14 -36.16 -13.23
CA THR A 492 3.90 -36.26 -14.00
C THR A 492 3.36 -34.85 -14.16
N THR A 493 3.82 -34.16 -15.20
CA THR A 493 3.14 -32.98 -15.70
C THR A 493 1.71 -33.44 -15.96
N GLY A 494 0.72 -32.92 -15.23
CA GLY A 494 -0.70 -33.23 -15.41
C GLY A 494 -1.25 -32.70 -16.74
N ILE A 495 -0.51 -32.92 -17.83
CA ILE A 495 -0.82 -32.52 -19.19
C ILE A 495 -2.09 -33.25 -19.56
N THR A 496 -3.17 -32.50 -19.66
CA THR A 496 -4.40 -33.03 -20.24
C THR A 496 -4.17 -33.17 -21.75
N ASP A 497 -4.58 -34.29 -22.34
CA ASP A 497 -4.60 -34.51 -23.80
C ASP A 497 -5.25 -33.32 -24.55
N GLN A 498 -6.10 -32.57 -23.84
CA GLN A 498 -6.76 -31.37 -24.28
C GLN A 498 -5.80 -30.20 -24.60
N VAL A 499 -4.82 -29.89 -23.74
CA VAL A 499 -3.86 -28.79 -23.98
C VAL A 499 -2.92 -29.14 -25.13
N TRP A 500 -2.45 -30.38 -25.19
CA TRP A 500 -1.63 -30.87 -26.30
C TRP A 500 -2.39 -30.74 -27.62
N SER A 501 -3.62 -31.26 -27.67
CA SER A 501 -4.45 -31.21 -28.88
C SER A 501 -4.75 -29.78 -29.35
N GLN A 502 -4.84 -28.82 -28.42
CA GLN A 502 -5.10 -27.42 -28.74
C GLN A 502 -3.92 -26.74 -29.44
N PHE A 503 -2.67 -27.05 -29.03
CA PHE A 503 -1.46 -26.35 -29.49
C PHE A 503 -0.47 -27.22 -30.26
N GLN A 504 -0.89 -28.42 -30.68
CA GLN A 504 -0.02 -29.42 -31.31
C GLN A 504 0.86 -28.86 -32.43
N ASN A 505 0.29 -28.05 -33.33
CA ASN A 505 1.01 -27.48 -34.47
C ASN A 505 2.17 -26.55 -34.07
N GLU A 506 2.09 -25.90 -32.91
CA GLU A 506 3.14 -25.02 -32.39
C GLU A 506 4.15 -25.77 -31.50
N LEU A 507 3.74 -26.90 -30.92
CA LEU A 507 4.59 -27.71 -30.03
C LEU A 507 5.43 -28.75 -30.79
N GLU A 508 4.87 -29.40 -31.81
CA GLU A 508 5.57 -30.46 -32.57
C GLU A 508 6.94 -30.05 -33.15
N PRO A 509 7.15 -28.81 -33.63
CA PRO A 509 8.45 -28.39 -34.15
C PRO A 509 9.54 -28.24 -33.07
N LEU A 510 9.17 -28.12 -31.80
CA LEU A 510 10.11 -27.93 -30.69
C LEU A 510 10.76 -29.26 -30.29
N ASP A 511 11.95 -29.19 -29.69
CA ASP A 511 12.56 -30.36 -29.05
C ASP A 511 11.75 -30.82 -27.81
N PRO A 512 11.89 -32.09 -27.38
CA PRO A 512 11.09 -32.63 -26.28
C PRO A 512 11.20 -31.85 -24.96
N GLU A 513 12.36 -31.26 -24.65
CA GLU A 513 12.53 -30.50 -23.40
C GLU A 513 11.73 -29.19 -23.47
N ARG A 514 11.82 -28.47 -24.59
CA ARG A 514 11.02 -27.25 -24.82
C ARG A 514 9.52 -27.54 -24.86
N GLN A 515 9.09 -28.66 -25.42
CA GLN A 515 7.68 -29.08 -25.38
C GLN A 515 7.17 -29.20 -23.95
N ILE A 516 7.92 -29.90 -23.09
CA ILE A 516 7.57 -30.06 -21.66
C ILE A 516 7.54 -28.70 -20.95
N ALA A 517 8.56 -27.86 -21.19
CA ALA A 517 8.66 -26.55 -20.56
C ALA A 517 7.48 -25.63 -20.89
N VAL A 518 7.04 -25.59 -22.16
CA VAL A 518 5.89 -24.79 -22.59
C VAL A 518 4.60 -25.31 -21.97
N LEU A 519 4.38 -26.63 -21.98
CA LEU A 519 3.19 -27.25 -21.40
C LEU A 519 3.11 -27.01 -19.89
N TRP A 520 4.23 -27.11 -19.18
CA TRP A 520 4.31 -26.78 -17.78
C TRP A 520 3.98 -25.29 -17.52
N CYS A 521 4.54 -24.37 -18.31
CA CYS A 521 4.23 -22.94 -18.17
C CYS A 521 2.75 -22.62 -18.40
N ILE A 522 2.07 -23.34 -19.30
CA ILE A 522 0.62 -23.20 -19.51
C ILE A 522 -0.15 -23.74 -18.30
N ASN A 523 0.22 -24.93 -17.80
CA ASN A 523 -0.42 -25.55 -16.64
C ASN A 523 -0.34 -24.65 -15.40
N GLU A 524 0.83 -24.07 -15.15
CA GLU A 524 1.07 -23.16 -14.03
C GLU A 524 0.59 -21.71 -14.29
N SER A 525 -0.11 -21.47 -15.40
CA SER A 525 -0.62 -20.14 -15.79
C SER A 525 0.46 -19.06 -15.92
N LEU A 526 1.71 -19.45 -16.15
CA LEU A 526 2.83 -18.57 -16.44
C LEU A 526 2.71 -18.02 -17.86
N LEU A 527 2.38 -18.89 -18.83
CA LEU A 527 2.13 -18.54 -20.22
C LEU A 527 0.63 -18.68 -20.55
N LYS A 528 0.08 -17.76 -21.33
CA LYS A 528 -1.29 -17.85 -21.88
C LYS A 528 -1.26 -17.71 -23.40
N GLY A 529 -2.14 -18.43 -24.09
CA GLY A 529 -2.40 -18.22 -25.52
C GLY A 529 -3.11 -16.89 -25.78
N TYR A 530 -3.07 -16.46 -27.03
CA TYR A 530 -3.81 -15.29 -27.53
C TYR A 530 -5.27 -15.65 -27.83
N ASP A 531 -6.13 -14.65 -27.96
CA ASP A 531 -7.57 -14.83 -28.21
C ASP A 531 -7.87 -15.55 -29.54
N ASP A 532 -6.92 -15.55 -30.46
CA ASP A 532 -6.98 -16.28 -31.73
C ASP A 532 -6.61 -17.77 -31.60
N GLY A 533 -6.31 -18.24 -30.38
CA GLY A 533 -5.99 -19.63 -30.10
C GLY A 533 -4.52 -20.01 -30.34
N THR A 534 -3.63 -19.05 -30.58
CA THR A 534 -2.20 -19.30 -30.80
C THR A 534 -1.34 -19.06 -29.56
N LEU A 535 -0.16 -19.66 -29.46
CA LEU A 535 0.86 -19.37 -28.43
C LEU A 535 1.92 -18.37 -28.91
N ARG A 536 2.18 -18.36 -30.22
CA ARG A 536 3.19 -17.55 -30.92
C ARG A 536 4.58 -17.73 -30.32
N LEU A 537 5.02 -18.97 -30.19
CA LEU A 537 6.20 -19.35 -29.38
C LEU A 537 7.52 -18.69 -29.82
N ASP A 538 7.62 -18.32 -31.10
CA ASP A 538 8.77 -17.61 -31.67
C ASP A 538 8.69 -16.08 -31.51
N ASN A 539 7.52 -15.54 -31.15
CA ASN A 539 7.40 -14.10 -30.92
C ASN A 539 8.19 -13.70 -29.68
N PRO A 540 8.84 -12.53 -29.72
CA PRO A 540 9.54 -12.03 -28.57
C PRO A 540 8.55 -11.59 -27.49
N VAL A 541 8.91 -11.85 -26.23
CA VAL A 541 8.16 -11.31 -25.09
C VAL A 541 8.44 -9.83 -24.91
N THR A 542 7.41 -9.05 -24.56
CA THR A 542 7.59 -7.66 -24.15
C THR A 542 8.10 -7.55 -22.72
N ARG A 543 8.60 -6.37 -22.32
CA ARG A 543 9.00 -6.09 -20.93
C ARG A 543 7.86 -6.27 -19.94
N ALA A 544 6.64 -5.87 -20.32
CA ALA A 544 5.44 -6.06 -19.51
C ALA A 544 5.05 -7.54 -19.35
N GLU A 545 5.13 -8.33 -20.43
CA GLU A 545 4.90 -9.78 -20.38
C GLU A 545 5.96 -10.46 -19.52
N ALA A 546 7.24 -10.16 -19.72
CA ALA A 546 8.35 -10.70 -18.95
C ALA A 546 8.18 -10.42 -17.44
N ALA A 547 7.88 -9.17 -17.06
CA ALA A 547 7.61 -8.80 -15.67
C ALA A 547 6.44 -9.61 -15.08
N THR A 548 5.36 -9.78 -15.83
CA THR A 548 4.20 -10.56 -15.39
C THR A 548 4.52 -12.03 -15.20
N ILE A 549 5.26 -12.63 -16.12
CA ILE A 549 5.68 -14.04 -16.06
C ILE A 549 6.58 -14.27 -14.84
N ILE A 550 7.58 -13.39 -14.64
CA ILE A 550 8.51 -13.48 -13.50
C ILE A 550 7.78 -13.38 -12.17
N LEU A 551 6.87 -12.41 -12.00
CA LEU A 551 6.15 -12.28 -10.74
C LEU A 551 5.25 -13.50 -10.44
N ARG A 552 4.60 -14.06 -11.47
CA ARG A 552 3.84 -15.31 -11.31
C ARG A 552 4.73 -16.48 -10.93
N PHE A 553 5.91 -16.58 -11.55
CA PHE A 553 6.89 -17.62 -11.25
C PHE A 553 7.38 -17.53 -9.79
N MET A 554 7.69 -16.32 -9.30
CA MET A 554 8.05 -16.10 -7.90
C MET A 554 6.95 -16.54 -6.94
N ASN A 555 5.70 -16.20 -7.24
CA ASN A 555 4.54 -16.60 -6.44
C ASN A 555 4.26 -18.11 -6.47
N LEU A 556 4.69 -18.80 -7.52
CA LEU A 556 4.61 -20.26 -7.59
C LEU A 556 5.64 -20.89 -6.65
N GLN A 557 6.88 -20.41 -6.66
CA GLN A 557 7.95 -20.92 -5.80
C GLN A 557 7.64 -20.76 -4.31
N SER A 558 7.04 -19.62 -3.91
CA SER A 558 6.69 -19.36 -2.51
C SER A 558 5.53 -20.22 -1.97
N ARG A 559 4.77 -20.90 -2.84
CA ARG A 559 3.72 -21.85 -2.43
C ARG A 559 4.24 -23.27 -2.24
N GLY A 560 5.43 -23.58 -2.77
CA GLY A 560 6.06 -24.89 -2.69
C GLY A 560 7.03 -25.06 -1.53
N SER A 561 7.50 -23.94 -0.94
CA SER A 561 8.25 -23.86 0.32
C SER A 561 7.34 -23.76 1.52
#